data_AF-A0A3L8DSK1-F1
#
_entry.id   AF-A0A3L8DSK1-F1
#
_cell.length_a   1.000
_cell.length_b   1.000
_cell.length_c   1.000
_cell.angle_alpha   90.00
_cell.angle_beta   90.00
_cell.angle_gamma   90.00
#
_symmetry.space_group_name_H-M   'P 1'
#
loop_
_entity.id
_entity.type
_entity.pdbx_description
1 polymer ?
#
loop_
_entity_poly.entity_id
_entity_poly.type
_entity_poly.pdbx_seq_one_letter_code
_entity_poly.pdbx_strand_id
1 'polypeptide(L)'
;MRLVDVTLVKAAQLLYTVYKRVKIAAPAKFHAGDKVRVSKYKTVIAKGYTPNWSTEVFTVAKVQRTNPVTYLLQDYSGKPISGGFYEHELLRARYPDVYLVEKVLRRRGNKEYVKWLGMDASHNSWISRDDVL
;
A
#
# COMPACT_ATOMS: atom_id res chain seq x y z
N MET A 1 -26.96 13.55 -33.78
CA MET A 1 -26.97 14.11 -32.42
C MET A 1 -27.81 15.38 -32.47
N ARG A 2 -28.92 15.50 -31.73
CA ARG A 2 -29.75 16.72 -31.72
C ARG A 2 -29.25 17.64 -30.62
N LEU A 3 -28.95 18.89 -30.97
CA LEU A 3 -28.68 19.94 -29.99
C LEU A 3 -29.99 20.30 -29.29
N VAL A 4 -29.95 20.38 -27.96
CA VAL A 4 -31.07 20.76 -27.12
C VAL A 4 -30.62 21.96 -26.32
N ASP A 5 -31.31 23.09 -26.46
CA ASP A 5 -30.99 24.30 -25.69
C ASP A 5 -31.27 24.10 -24.21
N VAL A 6 -30.23 24.33 -23.40
CA VAL A 6 -30.30 24.25 -21.94
C VAL A 6 -30.77 25.60 -21.40
N THR A 7 -32.05 25.70 -21.07
CA THR A 7 -32.60 26.87 -20.37
C THR A 7 -32.33 26.79 -18.87
N LEU A 8 -32.29 27.95 -18.17
CA LEU A 8 -32.04 28.03 -16.72
C LEU A 8 -32.97 27.11 -15.89
N VAL A 9 -34.21 26.92 -16.35
CA VAL A 9 -35.22 26.06 -15.70
C VAL A 9 -34.88 24.57 -15.83
N LYS A 10 -34.33 24.14 -16.97
CA LYS A 10 -33.92 22.74 -17.21
C LYS A 10 -32.55 22.41 -16.62
N ALA A 11 -31.72 23.41 -16.35
CA ALA A 11 -30.36 23.22 -15.86
C ALA A 11 -30.31 22.45 -14.54
N ALA A 12 -31.15 22.80 -13.56
CA ALA A 12 -31.19 22.11 -12.27
C ALA A 12 -31.60 20.64 -12.39
N GLN A 13 -32.58 20.35 -13.25
CA GLN A 13 -33.07 19.00 -13.48
C GLN A 13 -32.03 18.15 -14.23
N LEU A 14 -31.34 18.73 -15.22
CA LEU A 14 -30.22 18.08 -15.91
C LEU A 14 -29.05 17.79 -14.95
N LEU A 15 -28.68 18.76 -14.11
CA LEU A 15 -27.63 18.58 -13.11
C LEU A 15 -27.98 17.45 -12.16
N TYR A 16 -29.20 17.44 -11.61
CA TYR A 16 -29.65 16.31 -10.79
C TYR A 16 -29.57 14.98 -11.57
N THR A 17 -30.04 14.92 -12.81
CA THR A 17 -30.06 13.67 -13.58
C THR A 17 -28.65 13.16 -13.92
N VAL A 18 -27.73 14.06 -14.26
CA VAL A 18 -26.34 13.74 -14.61
C VAL A 18 -25.54 13.30 -13.37
N TYR A 19 -25.73 13.98 -12.23
CA TYR A 19 -24.97 13.72 -11.00
C TYR A 19 -25.67 12.77 -10.01
N LYS A 20 -26.94 12.39 -10.24
CA LYS A 20 -27.69 11.43 -9.38
C LYS A 20 -27.09 10.03 -9.40
N ARG A 21 -26.31 9.66 -10.41
CA ARG A 21 -25.74 8.32 -10.50
C ARG A 21 -24.65 8.17 -9.43
N VAL A 22 -25.06 7.76 -8.23
CA VAL A 22 -24.17 7.38 -7.13
C VAL A 22 -23.30 6.24 -7.65
N LYS A 23 -22.00 6.52 -7.85
CA LYS A 23 -21.05 5.49 -8.24
C LYS A 23 -20.78 4.64 -7.00
N ILE A 24 -21.45 3.50 -6.91
CA ILE A 24 -21.22 2.52 -5.84
C ILE A 24 -19.82 1.97 -6.07
N ALA A 25 -18.97 2.10 -5.05
CA ALA A 25 -17.63 1.53 -5.07
C ALA A 25 -17.72 0.00 -5.22
N ALA A 26 -16.82 -0.58 -6.02
CA ALA A 26 -16.66 -2.02 -6.07
C ALA A 26 -16.39 -2.59 -4.66
N PRO A 27 -16.74 -3.86 -4.39
CA PRO A 27 -16.40 -4.49 -3.12
C PRO A 27 -14.89 -4.45 -2.89
N ALA A 28 -14.50 -4.17 -1.65
CA ALA A 28 -13.10 -4.12 -1.27
C ALA A 28 -12.46 -5.51 -1.29
N LYS A 29 -11.29 -5.65 -1.93
CA LYS A 29 -10.51 -6.89 -1.95
C LYS A 29 -9.80 -7.19 -0.63
N PHE A 30 -9.26 -6.16 0.02
CA PHE A 30 -8.54 -6.25 1.30
C PHE A 30 -9.40 -5.75 2.46
N HIS A 31 -9.09 -6.23 3.66
CA HIS A 31 -9.75 -5.89 4.91
C HIS A 31 -8.76 -5.25 5.89
N ALA A 32 -9.28 -4.57 6.91
CA ALA A 32 -8.44 -4.06 8.00
C ALA A 32 -7.73 -5.22 8.70
N GLY A 33 -6.43 -5.07 8.97
CA GLY A 33 -5.56 -6.10 9.53
C GLY A 33 -4.78 -6.91 8.49
N ASP A 34 -5.16 -6.85 7.19
CA ASP A 34 -4.44 -7.58 6.15
C ASP A 34 -3.00 -7.07 6.01
N LYS A 35 -2.06 -8.01 5.85
CA LYS A 35 -0.65 -7.71 5.59
C LYS A 35 -0.41 -7.60 4.09
N VAL A 36 0.08 -6.45 3.65
CA VAL A 36 0.23 -6.11 2.23
C VAL A 36 1.60 -5.51 1.92
N ARG A 37 2.01 -5.59 0.66
CA ARG A 37 3.16 -4.90 0.07
C ARG A 37 2.66 -3.87 -0.93
N VAL A 38 3.39 -2.78 -1.07
CA VAL A 38 3.05 -1.67 -1.96
C VAL A 38 3.85 -1.77 -3.25
N SER A 39 3.25 -1.46 -4.39
CA SER A 39 3.94 -1.41 -5.67
C SER A 39 5.02 -0.33 -5.68
N LYS A 40 6.21 -0.64 -6.21
CA LYS A 40 7.29 0.33 -6.37
C LYS A 40 7.05 1.21 -7.59
N TYR A 41 7.41 2.49 -7.47
CA TYR A 41 7.47 3.37 -8.62
C TYR A 41 8.54 2.88 -9.60
N LYS A 42 8.17 2.66 -10.86
CA LYS A 42 9.10 2.25 -11.92
C LYS A 42 9.57 3.47 -12.69
N THR A 43 10.88 3.55 -12.91
CA THR A 43 11.45 4.45 -13.91
C THR A 43 11.25 3.88 -15.32
N VAL A 44 11.44 4.71 -16.35
CA VAL A 44 11.23 4.35 -17.77
C VAL A 44 12.06 3.12 -18.19
N ILE A 45 13.22 2.92 -17.57
CA ILE A 45 14.07 1.74 -17.78
C ILE A 45 14.36 1.11 -16.42
N ALA A 46 13.48 0.21 -16.00
CA ALA A 46 13.70 -0.64 -14.85
C ALA A 46 14.30 -1.98 -15.29
N LYS A 47 15.32 -2.45 -14.57
CA LYS A 47 15.94 -3.75 -14.83
C LYS A 47 14.94 -4.86 -14.51
N GLY A 48 14.72 -5.79 -15.43
CA GLY A 48 13.71 -6.84 -15.29
C GLY A 48 13.86 -7.73 -14.05
N TYR A 49 15.07 -7.80 -13.48
CA TYR A 49 15.36 -8.54 -12.25
C TYR A 49 15.05 -7.78 -10.96
N THR A 50 14.70 -6.49 -11.03
CA THR A 50 14.34 -5.71 -9.84
C THR A 50 12.90 -6.02 -9.40
N PRO A 51 12.65 -6.25 -8.09
CA PRO A 51 11.30 -6.53 -7.61
C PRO A 51 10.34 -5.35 -7.83
N ASN A 52 9.11 -5.64 -8.23
CA ASN A 52 8.04 -4.65 -8.46
C ASN A 52 7.32 -4.21 -7.17
N TRP A 53 7.56 -4.90 -6.05
CA TRP A 53 6.87 -4.70 -4.78
C TRP A 53 7.86 -4.25 -3.70
N SER A 54 7.36 -3.53 -2.68
CA SER A 54 8.13 -3.13 -1.50
C SER A 54 8.74 -4.34 -0.78
N THR A 55 9.89 -4.13 -0.14
CA THR A 55 10.45 -5.12 0.78
C THR A 55 9.71 -5.10 2.12
N GLU A 56 9.34 -3.89 2.56
CA GLU A 56 8.53 -3.66 3.76
C GLU A 56 7.10 -4.19 3.60
N VAL A 57 6.58 -4.74 4.70
CA VAL A 57 5.22 -5.24 4.83
C VAL A 57 4.41 -4.26 5.68
N PHE A 58 3.29 -3.83 5.13
CA PHE A 58 2.37 -2.88 5.75
C PHE A 58 1.12 -3.58 6.23
N THR A 59 0.41 -2.95 7.16
CA THR A 59 -0.90 -3.43 7.62
C THR A 59 -1.99 -2.50 7.11
N VAL A 60 -3.08 -3.05 6.60
CA VAL A 60 -4.26 -2.24 6.25
C VAL A 60 -4.90 -1.74 7.54
N ALA A 61 -4.82 -0.44 7.81
CA ALA A 61 -5.42 0.18 8.99
C ALA A 61 -6.93 0.38 8.78
N LYS A 62 -7.32 0.87 7.60
CA LYS A 62 -8.73 1.18 7.30
C LYS A 62 -9.02 1.07 5.80
N VAL A 63 -10.18 0.53 5.49
CA VAL A 63 -10.75 0.52 4.14
C VAL A 63 -11.68 1.73 4.00
N GLN A 64 -11.45 2.57 2.99
CA GLN A 64 -12.30 3.71 2.67
C GLN A 64 -13.23 3.36 1.52
N ARG A 65 -14.53 3.62 1.70
CA ARG A 65 -15.57 3.40 0.68
C ARG A 65 -15.64 4.58 -0.32
N THR A 66 -14.49 4.91 -0.89
CA THR A 66 -14.32 5.81 -2.04
C THR A 66 -14.58 5.05 -3.33
N ASN A 67 -14.77 5.74 -4.46
CA ASN A 67 -14.91 5.10 -5.77
C ASN A 67 -13.80 5.57 -6.73
N PRO A 68 -12.76 4.75 -6.99
CA PRO A 68 -12.57 3.37 -6.53
C PRO A 68 -12.15 3.29 -5.05
N VAL A 69 -12.25 2.09 -4.45
CA VAL A 69 -11.90 1.85 -3.02
C VAL A 69 -10.45 2.20 -2.76
N THR A 70 -10.20 2.93 -1.67
CA THR A 70 -8.86 3.28 -1.19
C THR A 70 -8.59 2.69 0.19
N TYR A 71 -7.31 2.46 0.47
CA TYR A 71 -6.82 1.82 1.69
C TYR A 71 -5.86 2.75 2.41
N LEU A 72 -6.05 2.93 3.71
CA LEU A 72 -5.07 3.54 4.59
C LEU A 72 -4.20 2.45 5.19
N LEU A 73 -2.89 2.64 5.11
CA LEU A 73 -1.90 1.70 5.60
C LEU A 73 -1.22 2.23 6.87
N GLN A 74 -0.68 1.31 7.66
CA GLN A 74 0.23 1.60 8.75
C GLN A 74 1.50 0.74 8.61
N ASP A 75 2.60 1.28 9.11
CA ASP A 75 3.91 0.62 9.17
C ASP A 75 3.94 -0.54 10.18
N TYR A 76 5.10 -1.18 10.31
CA TYR A 76 5.33 -2.22 11.32
C TYR A 76 5.15 -1.72 12.77
N SER A 77 5.46 -0.46 13.03
CA SER A 77 5.29 0.19 14.34
C SER A 77 3.86 0.68 14.63
N GLY A 78 2.91 0.46 13.71
CA GLY A 78 1.53 0.91 13.82
C GLY A 78 1.33 2.40 13.54
N LYS A 79 2.34 3.11 13.00
CA LYS A 79 2.20 4.50 12.57
C LYS A 79 1.51 4.55 11.20
N PRO A 80 0.52 5.44 11.02
CA PRO A 80 -0.15 5.58 9.73
C PRO A 80 0.80 6.15 8.68
N ILE A 81 0.69 5.63 7.46
CA ILE A 81 1.42 6.11 6.30
C ILE A 81 0.59 7.17 5.60
N SER A 82 1.26 8.20 5.09
CA SER A 82 0.59 9.27 4.35
C SER A 82 0.06 8.76 3.01
N GLY A 83 -1.18 9.15 2.69
CA GLY A 83 -1.84 8.81 1.44
C GLY A 83 -2.81 7.63 1.53
N GLY A 84 -3.70 7.55 0.54
CA GLY A 84 -4.59 6.42 0.33
C GLY A 84 -4.10 5.61 -0.87
N PHE A 85 -4.05 4.30 -0.72
CA PHE A 85 -3.58 3.38 -1.75
C PHE A 85 -4.75 2.73 -2.46
N TYR A 86 -4.62 2.53 -3.77
CA TYR A 86 -5.60 1.78 -4.55
C TYR A 86 -5.34 0.27 -4.48
N GLU A 87 -6.36 -0.51 -4.80
CA GLU A 87 -6.28 -1.98 -4.78
C GLU A 87 -5.12 -2.54 -5.64
N HIS A 88 -4.89 -1.98 -6.83
CA HIS A 88 -3.86 -2.46 -7.76
C HIS A 88 -2.43 -2.13 -7.31
N GLU A 89 -2.28 -1.20 -6.38
CA GLU A 89 -1.01 -0.81 -5.77
C GLU A 89 -0.65 -1.73 -4.59
N LEU A 90 -1.54 -2.67 -4.23
CA LEU A 90 -1.38 -3.55 -3.08
C LEU A 90 -1.30 -5.02 -3.50
N LEU A 91 -0.37 -5.75 -2.87
CA LEU A 91 -0.22 -7.20 -2.97
C LEU A 91 -0.28 -7.82 -1.58
N ARG A 92 -1.05 -8.89 -1.40
CA ARG A 92 -1.04 -9.63 -0.12
C ARG A 92 0.34 -10.24 0.16
N ALA A 93 0.88 -10.00 1.35
CA ALA A 93 2.17 -10.56 1.76
C ALA A 93 2.02 -12.06 2.02
N ARG A 94 2.79 -12.90 1.31
CA ARG A 94 2.81 -14.36 1.54
C ARG A 94 3.56 -14.73 2.83
N TYR A 95 4.63 -14.00 3.11
CA TYR A 95 5.47 -14.18 4.30
C TYR A 95 5.55 -12.84 5.05
N PRO A 96 4.56 -12.54 5.91
CA PRO A 96 4.51 -11.27 6.63
C PRO A 96 5.58 -11.15 7.73
N ASP A 97 6.08 -12.28 8.23
CA ASP A 97 7.04 -12.33 9.36
C ASP A 97 8.50 -12.50 8.91
N VAL A 98 8.75 -12.51 7.60
CA VAL A 98 10.09 -12.69 7.02
C VAL A 98 10.64 -11.36 6.52
N TYR A 99 11.77 -10.94 7.09
CA TYR A 99 12.45 -9.70 6.76
C TYR A 99 13.83 -9.99 6.17
N LEU A 100 14.21 -9.23 5.14
CA LEU A 100 15.50 -9.38 4.48
C LEU A 100 16.57 -8.56 5.20
N VAL A 101 17.74 -9.15 5.40
CA VAL A 101 18.90 -8.45 5.97
C VAL A 101 19.63 -7.71 4.85
N GLU A 102 19.87 -6.41 5.04
CA GLU A 102 20.75 -5.61 4.16
C GLU A 102 22.21 -5.86 4.49
N LYS A 103 22.55 -5.76 5.78
CA LYS A 103 23.93 -5.86 6.24
C LYS A 103 24.01 -6.27 7.70
N VAL A 104 24.96 -7.15 8.03
CA VAL A 104 25.37 -7.40 9.42
C VAL A 104 26.35 -6.31 9.85
N LEU A 105 25.99 -5.54 10.87
CA LEU A 105 26.77 -4.41 11.38
C LEU A 105 27.77 -4.84 12.45
N ARG A 106 27.37 -5.74 13.36
CA ARG A 106 28.20 -6.25 14.46
C ARG A 106 27.86 -7.71 14.77
N ARG A 107 28.82 -8.44 15.33
CA ARG A 107 28.63 -9.81 15.83
C ARG A 107 29.09 -9.88 17.28
N ARG A 108 28.32 -10.55 18.13
CA ARG A 108 28.66 -10.79 19.54
C ARG A 108 28.13 -12.16 19.97
N GLY A 109 29.04 -13.13 20.14
CA GLY A 109 28.67 -14.51 20.48
C GLY A 109 27.72 -15.09 19.43
N ASN A 110 26.56 -15.61 19.87
CA ASN A 110 25.53 -16.15 19.00
C ASN A 110 24.52 -15.12 18.45
N LYS A 111 24.77 -13.82 18.64
CA LYS A 111 23.88 -12.74 18.19
C LYS A 111 24.53 -11.87 17.13
N GLU A 112 23.73 -11.43 16.18
CA GLU A 112 24.14 -10.54 15.09
C GLU A 112 23.30 -9.26 15.12
N TYR A 113 23.96 -8.10 15.05
CA TYR A 113 23.29 -6.81 14.95
C TYR A 113 23.11 -6.47 13.48
N VAL A 114 21.87 -6.43 13.01
CA VAL A 114 21.56 -6.36 11.59
C VAL A 114 20.89 -5.04 11.22
N LYS A 115 21.19 -4.59 10.00
CA LYS A 115 20.41 -3.58 9.29
C LYS A 115 19.45 -4.29 8.35
N TRP A 116 18.17 -3.99 8.47
CA TRP A 116 17.10 -4.58 7.66
C TRP A 116 16.96 -3.87 6.31
N LEU A 117 16.70 -4.62 5.25
CA LEU A 117 16.63 -4.11 3.89
C LEU A 117 15.36 -3.28 3.66
N GLY A 118 15.56 -1.99 3.38
CA GLY A 118 14.48 -1.05 3.12
C GLY A 118 13.85 -0.45 4.37
N MET A 119 14.45 -0.65 5.55
CA MET A 119 14.09 0.05 6.78
C MET A 119 15.19 1.04 7.17
N ASP A 120 14.83 2.07 7.93
CA ASP A 120 15.81 3.00 8.47
C ASP A 120 16.55 2.39 9.68
N ALA A 121 17.61 3.09 10.11
CA ALA A 121 18.50 2.59 11.16
C ALA A 121 17.83 2.44 12.54
N SER A 122 16.65 3.05 12.77
CA SER A 122 15.92 2.88 14.02
C SER A 122 15.39 1.46 14.23
N HIS A 123 15.22 0.71 13.14
CA HIS A 123 14.76 -0.67 13.18
C HIS A 123 15.89 -1.69 13.36
N ASN A 124 17.15 -1.25 13.39
CA ASN A 124 18.29 -2.16 13.56
C ASN A 124 18.20 -2.90 14.90
N SER A 125 18.32 -4.22 14.85
CA SER A 125 18.12 -5.07 16.03
C SER A 125 19.16 -6.19 16.11
N TRP A 126 19.29 -6.74 17.32
CA TRP A 126 20.06 -7.96 17.56
C TRP A 126 19.17 -9.18 17.32
N ILE A 127 19.60 -10.08 16.45
CA ILE A 127 18.92 -11.35 16.17
C ILE A 127 19.79 -12.54 16.58
N SER A 128 19.19 -13.68 16.88
CA SER A 128 19.95 -14.93 17.05
C SER A 128 20.42 -15.43 15.68
N ARG A 129 21.55 -16.15 15.64
CA ARG A 129 21.95 -16.86 14.43
C ARG A 129 20.95 -17.94 14.02
N ASP A 130 20.25 -18.51 15.00
CA ASP A 130 19.25 -19.56 14.76
C ASP A 130 17.98 -19.02 14.07
N ASP A 131 17.76 -17.70 14.12
CA ASP A 131 16.62 -17.03 13.48
C ASP A 131 16.92 -16.65 12.00
N VAL A 132 18.17 -16.84 11.55
CA VAL A 132 18.58 -16.57 10.17
C VAL A 132 18.34 -17.84 9.34
N LEU A 133 17.44 -17.73 8.36
CA LEU A 133 17.16 -18.78 7.37
C LEU A 133 18.27 -18.91 6.31
#